data_AF-A0A6N4WYT6-F1
#
_entry.id   AF-A0A6N4WYT6-F1
#
_cell.length_a   1.000
_cell.length_b   1.000
_cell.length_c   1.000
_cell.angle_alpha   90.00
_cell.angle_beta   90.00
_cell.angle_gamma   90.00
#
_symmetry.space_group_name_H-M   'P 1'
#
loop_
_entity.id
_entity.type
_entity.pdbx_description
1 polymer ?
#
loop_
_entity_poly.entity_id
_entity_poly.type
_entity_poly.pdbx_seq_one_letter_code
_entity_poly.pdbx_strand_id
1 'polypeptide(L)'
;MGWGRTLLLGDVGNRLDIQDTEDEIRRLKGELRSAYRKDMSQDQKLDALVQENAELKLYVASMIRVLTARGVMSHEELNHMVGAIDAEDGRSDGRCDGPIA
;
A
#
# COMPACT_ATOMS: atom_id res chain seq x y z
N MET A 1 -38.03 46.35 19.29
CA MET A 1 -37.28 45.42 20.18
C MET A 1 -37.87 44.03 20.00
N GLY A 2 -37.28 43.24 19.09
CA GLY A 2 -37.83 41.97 18.63
C GLY A 2 -37.39 40.77 19.46
N TRP A 3 -37.99 40.59 20.63
CA TRP A 3 -37.73 39.41 21.49
C TRP A 3 -38.16 38.09 20.83
N GLY A 4 -39.12 38.14 19.91
CA GLY A 4 -39.57 36.97 19.13
C GLY A 4 -38.54 36.46 18.10
N ARG A 5 -37.64 37.32 17.59
CA ARG A 5 -36.57 36.88 16.67
C ARG A 5 -35.46 36.15 17.43
N THR A 6 -35.13 36.57 18.64
CA THR A 6 -34.08 35.92 19.44
C THR A 6 -34.56 34.61 20.09
N LEU A 7 -35.83 34.51 20.50
CA LEU A 7 -36.40 33.28 21.05
C LEU A 7 -36.70 32.22 19.98
N LEU A 8 -37.16 32.62 18.78
CA LEU A 8 -37.40 31.67 17.68
C LEU A 8 -36.11 31.25 16.94
N LEU A 9 -35.06 32.09 16.91
CA LEU A 9 -33.77 31.74 16.29
C LEU A 9 -32.76 31.15 17.27
N GLY A 10 -32.95 31.27 18.58
CA GLY A 10 -32.01 30.77 19.58
C GLY A 10 -32.15 29.26 19.81
N ASP A 11 -33.34 28.80 20.17
CA ASP A 11 -33.54 27.39 20.56
C ASP A 11 -33.75 26.47 19.34
N VAL A 12 -34.45 26.95 18.31
CA VAL A 12 -34.61 26.23 17.03
C VAL A 12 -33.33 26.31 16.20
N GLY A 13 -32.63 27.45 16.22
CA GLY A 13 -31.34 27.61 15.53
C GLY A 13 -30.24 26.75 16.14
N ASN A 14 -30.11 26.71 17.48
CA ASN A 14 -29.17 25.79 18.13
C ASN A 14 -29.52 24.33 17.86
N ARG A 15 -30.81 23.97 17.80
CA ARG A 15 -31.21 22.58 17.53
C ARG A 15 -30.93 22.15 16.09
N LEU A 16 -31.07 23.06 15.12
CA LEU A 16 -30.67 22.84 13.73
C LEU A 16 -29.15 22.74 13.59
N ASP A 17 -28.39 23.64 14.24
CA ASP A 17 -26.93 23.64 14.23
C ASP A 17 -26.35 22.37 14.91
N ILE A 18 -27.00 21.90 15.98
CA ILE A 18 -26.67 20.62 16.62
C ILE A 18 -26.96 19.44 15.69
N GLN A 19 -28.06 19.46 14.93
CA GLN A 19 -28.36 18.39 13.97
C GLN A 19 -27.38 18.36 12.80
N ASP A 20 -27.02 19.52 12.26
CA ASP A 20 -26.06 19.65 11.17
C ASP A 20 -24.66 19.19 11.61
N THR A 21 -24.24 19.58 12.81
CA THR A 21 -22.97 19.11 13.40
C THR A 21 -22.99 17.61 13.72
N GLU A 22 -24.10 17.05 14.17
CA GLU A 22 -24.26 15.60 14.38
C GLU A 22 -24.16 14.82 13.06
N ASP A 23 -24.75 15.34 11.98
CA ASP A 23 -24.69 14.73 10.65
C ASP A 23 -23.29 14.86 10.04
N GLU A 24 -22.59 15.97 10.26
CA GLU A 24 -21.19 16.15 9.87
C GLU A 24 -20.27 15.20 10.64
N ILE A 25 -20.45 15.07 11.96
CA ILE A 25 -19.72 14.10 12.78
C ILE A 25 -19.99 12.67 12.30
N ARG A 26 -21.24 12.34 11.95
CA ARG A 26 -21.60 11.02 11.43
C ARG A 26 -20.91 10.75 10.10
N ARG A 27 -20.85 11.74 9.21
CA ARG A 27 -20.15 11.66 7.93
C ARG A 27 -18.65 11.47 8.12
N LEU A 28 -18.00 12.29 8.95
CA LEU A 28 -16.57 12.20 9.25
C LEU A 28 -16.20 10.86 9.88
N LYS A 29 -17.02 10.32 10.80
CA LYS A 29 -16.85 8.97 11.34
C LYS A 29 -16.96 7.89 10.26
N GLY A 30 -17.87 8.06 9.31
CA GLY A 30 -18.01 7.17 8.15
C GLY A 30 -16.77 7.19 7.25
N GLU A 31 -16.29 8.39 6.91
CA GLU A 31 -15.08 8.60 6.10
C GLU A 31 -13.84 8.01 6.79
N LEU A 32 -13.63 8.28 8.08
CA LEU A 32 -12.52 7.71 8.85
C LEU A 32 -12.57 6.18 8.91
N ARG A 33 -13.75 5.60 9.16
CA ARG A 33 -13.93 4.14 9.17
C ARG A 33 -13.68 3.53 7.80
N SER A 34 -14.04 4.22 6.72
CA SER A 34 -13.78 3.75 5.35
C SER A 34 -12.29 3.80 4.99
N ALA A 35 -11.60 4.89 5.39
CA ALA A 35 -10.16 5.05 5.21
C ALA A 35 -9.40 3.96 5.97
N TYR A 36 -9.74 3.73 7.23
CA TYR A 36 -9.10 2.69 8.06
C TYR A 36 -9.27 1.28 7.47
N ARG A 37 -10.45 0.94 6.93
CA ARG A 37 -10.65 -0.36 6.26
C ARG A 37 -9.84 -0.50 4.98
N LYS A 38 -9.71 0.58 4.21
CA LYS A 38 -8.91 0.58 2.99
C LYS A 38 -7.43 0.39 3.31
N ASP A 39 -6.94 1.07 4.33
CA ASP A 39 -5.56 0.99 4.83
C ASP A 39 -5.23 -0.44 5.29
N MET A 40 -6.04 -1.03 6.17
CA MET A 40 -5.88 -2.42 6.60
C MET A 40 -5.90 -3.42 5.43
N SER A 41 -6.74 -3.19 4.42
CA SER A 41 -6.78 -4.04 3.23
C SER A 41 -5.53 -3.88 2.35
N GLN A 42 -4.89 -2.71 2.36
CA GLN A 42 -3.65 -2.48 1.63
C GLN A 42 -2.49 -3.15 2.36
N ASP A 43 -2.40 -3.04 3.68
CA ASP A 43 -1.38 -3.70 4.49
C ASP A 43 -1.40 -5.21 4.30
N GLN A 44 -2.59 -5.83 4.36
CA GLN A 44 -2.74 -7.28 4.13
C GLN A 44 -2.26 -7.72 2.75
N LYS A 45 -2.50 -6.90 1.73
CA LYS A 45 -2.03 -7.18 0.36
C LYS A 45 -0.52 -7.01 0.26
N LEU A 46 0.04 -6.02 0.93
CA LEU A 46 1.48 -5.78 0.95
C LEU A 46 2.20 -6.93 1.65
N ASP A 47 1.71 -7.39 2.79
CA ASP A 47 2.25 -8.55 3.50
C ASP A 47 2.20 -9.82 2.64
N ALA A 48 1.08 -10.06 1.96
CA ALA A 48 0.95 -11.18 1.04
C ALA A 48 1.95 -11.09 -0.13
N LEU A 49 2.12 -9.91 -0.73
CA LEU A 49 3.11 -9.69 -1.79
C LEU A 49 4.55 -9.86 -1.30
N VAL A 50 4.86 -9.40 -0.08
CA VAL A 50 6.18 -9.60 0.53
C VAL A 50 6.47 -11.07 0.74
N GLN A 51 5.49 -11.83 1.25
CA GLN A 51 5.62 -13.27 1.42
C GLN A 51 5.82 -13.99 0.07
N GLU A 52 4.98 -13.68 -0.91
CA GLU A 52 5.07 -14.26 -2.26
C GLU A 52 6.45 -13.95 -2.90
N ASN A 53 6.95 -12.72 -2.75
CA ASN A 53 8.26 -12.34 -3.25
C ASN A 53 9.39 -13.12 -2.57
N ALA A 54 9.30 -13.35 -1.26
CA ALA A 54 10.26 -14.16 -0.52
C ALA A 54 10.26 -15.62 -0.98
N GLU A 55 9.08 -16.20 -1.22
CA GLU A 55 8.93 -17.56 -1.75
C GLU A 55 9.50 -17.68 -3.17
N LEU A 56 9.21 -16.72 -4.04
CA LEU A 56 9.77 -16.67 -5.40
C LEU A 56 11.30 -16.57 -5.39
N LYS A 57 11.87 -15.73 -4.53
CA LYS A 57 13.33 -15.63 -4.36
C LYS A 57 13.93 -16.97 -3.92
N LEU A 58 13.29 -17.67 -3.00
CA LEU A 58 13.72 -18.99 -2.54
C LEU A 58 13.69 -20.03 -3.69
N TYR A 59 12.62 -20.03 -4.49
CA TYR A 59 12.50 -20.92 -5.64
C TYR A 59 13.56 -20.65 -6.70
N VAL A 60 13.79 -19.39 -7.05
CA VAL A 60 14.83 -19.00 -8.00
C VAL A 60 16.21 -19.41 -7.50
N ALA A 61 16.54 -19.11 -6.24
CA ALA A 61 17.82 -19.51 -5.64
C ALA A 61 18.00 -21.05 -5.64
N SER A 62 16.94 -21.79 -5.33
CA SER A 62 16.96 -23.26 -5.35
C SER A 62 17.16 -23.81 -6.75
N MET A 63 16.49 -23.23 -7.75
CA MET A 63 16.63 -23.61 -9.16
C MET A 63 18.05 -23.36 -9.66
N ILE A 64 18.62 -22.17 -9.39
CA ILE A 64 20.00 -21.84 -9.75
C ILE A 64 20.97 -22.85 -9.13
N ARG A 65 20.84 -23.13 -7.83
CA ARG A 65 21.68 -24.13 -7.14
C ARG A 65 21.62 -25.50 -7.81
N VAL A 66 20.44 -25.97 -8.21
CA VAL A 66 20.29 -27.26 -8.90
C VAL A 66 20.93 -27.25 -10.28
N LEU A 67 20.76 -26.17 -11.04
CA LEU A 67 21.35 -26.02 -12.39
C LEU A 67 22.88 -25.99 -12.32
N THR A 68 23.45 -25.25 -11.38
CA THR A 68 24.89 -25.20 -11.16
C THR A 68 25.45 -26.52 -10.67
N ALA A 69 24.77 -27.19 -9.73
CA ALA A 69 25.21 -28.49 -9.21
C ALA A 69 25.22 -29.58 -10.29
N ARG A 70 24.34 -29.47 -11.30
CA ARG A 70 24.29 -30.39 -12.45
C ARG A 70 25.23 -29.99 -13.59
N GLY A 71 25.96 -28.89 -13.46
CA GLY A 71 26.86 -28.37 -14.50
C GLY A 71 26.12 -27.89 -15.76
N VAL A 72 24.81 -27.63 -15.66
CA VAL A 72 23.99 -27.10 -16.77
C VAL A 72 24.30 -25.62 -17.00
N MET A 73 24.72 -24.92 -15.94
CA MET A 73 25.08 -23.51 -15.96
C MET A 73 26.31 -23.29 -15.08
N SER A 74 27.33 -22.62 -15.61
CA SER A 74 28.51 -22.20 -14.86
C SER A 74 28.23 -20.95 -14.03
N HIS A 75 29.05 -20.71 -13.00
CA HIS A 75 28.98 -19.47 -12.22
C HIS A 75 29.26 -18.22 -13.07
N GLU A 76 30.10 -18.35 -14.10
CA GLU A 76 30.45 -17.25 -15.00
C GLU A 76 29.27 -16.86 -15.89
N GLU A 77 28.57 -17.85 -16.48
CA GLU A 77 27.35 -17.61 -17.26
C GLU A 77 26.25 -16.99 -16.41
N LEU A 78 26.07 -17.45 -15.16
CA LEU A 78 25.13 -16.86 -14.22
C LEU A 78 25.45 -15.38 -13.95
N ASN A 79 26.70 -15.06 -13.65
CA ASN A 79 27.13 -13.69 -13.38
C ASN A 79 26.97 -12.78 -14.62
N HIS A 80 27.26 -13.31 -15.81
CA HIS A 80 27.04 -12.58 -17.05
C HIS A 80 25.55 -12.31 -17.29
N MET A 81 24.68 -13.29 -17.03
CA MET A 81 23.23 -13.12 -17.14
C MET A 81 22.71 -12.06 -16.16
N VAL A 82 23.13 -12.10 -14.89
CA VAL A 82 22.75 -11.10 -13.88
C VAL A 82 23.22 -9.71 -14.31
N GLY A 83 24.48 -9.57 -14.74
CA GLY A 83 25.02 -8.29 -15.19
C GLY A 83 24.31 -7.73 -16.44
N ALA A 84 23.86 -8.59 -17.35
CA ALA A 84 23.07 -8.16 -18.51
C ALA A 84 21.69 -7.63 -18.10
N ILE A 85 21.02 -8.31 -17.15
CA ILE A 85 19.72 -7.89 -16.61
C ILE A 85 19.85 -6.55 -15.88
N ASP A 86 20.84 -6.40 -14.98
CA ASP A 86 21.07 -5.14 -14.26
C ASP A 86 21.34 -3.96 -15.23
N ALA A 87 22.09 -4.22 -16.31
CA ALA A 87 22.37 -3.22 -17.34
C ALA A 87 21.15 -2.88 -18.22
N GLU A 88 20.17 -3.78 -18.34
CA GLU A 88 18.90 -3.55 -19.05
C GLU A 88 17.87 -2.83 -18.17
N ASP A 89 17.74 -3.24 -16.90
CA ASP A 89 16.83 -2.65 -15.92
C ASP A 89 17.25 -1.22 -15.55
N GLY A 90 18.56 -0.98 -15.40
CA GLY A 90 19.11 0.36 -15.19
C GLY A 90 18.88 1.33 -16.36
N ARG A 91 18.51 0.82 -17.54
CA ARG A 91 18.17 1.63 -18.73
C ARG A 91 16.67 1.77 -18.98
N SER A 92 15.83 0.88 -18.45
CA SER A 92 14.45 0.72 -18.93
C SER A 92 13.34 1.15 -17.97
N ASP A 93 13.60 1.29 -16.66
CA ASP A 93 12.51 1.48 -15.70
C ASP A 93 12.81 2.46 -14.54
N GLY A 94 14.05 2.55 -14.06
CA GLY A 94 14.45 3.52 -13.03
C GLY A 94 13.80 3.35 -11.65
N ARG A 95 13.30 2.15 -11.28
CA ARG A 95 12.60 1.88 -10.01
C ARG A 95 13.10 0.68 -9.20
N CYS A 96 14.08 -0.07 -9.67
CA CYS A 96 14.65 -1.19 -8.90
C CYS A 96 15.85 -0.75 -8.03
N ASP A 97 15.58 0.09 -7.03
CA ASP A 97 16.56 0.47 -6.00
C ASP A 97 16.40 -0.47 -4.80
N GLY A 98 16.99 -1.66 -4.85
CA GLY A 98 16.93 -2.62 -3.75
C GLY A 98 18.20 -3.47 -3.64
N PRO A 99 18.76 -3.68 -2.43
CA PRO A 99 19.93 -4.52 -2.27
C PRO A 99 19.58 -5.97 -2.60
N ILE A 100 20.38 -6.58 -3.48
CA ILE A 100 20.40 -8.02 -3.71
C ILE A 100 21.06 -8.65 -2.46
N ALA A 101 20.27 -9.43 -1.72
CA ALA A 101 20.74 -10.19 -0.56
C ALA A 101 21.23 -11.58 -0.98
#